data_AF-A0A1H1NJA6-F1
#
_entry.id   AF-A0A1H1NJA6-F1
#
_cell.length_a   1.000
_cell.length_b   1.000
_cell.length_c   1.000
_cell.angle_alpha   90.00
_cell.angle_beta   90.00
_cell.angle_gamma   90.00
#
_symmetry.space_group_name_H-M   'P 1'
#
loop_
_entity.id
_entity.type
_entity.pdbx_description
1 polymer ?
#
loop_
_entity_poly.entity_id
_entity_poly.type
_entity_poly.pdbx_seq_one_letter_code
_entity_poly.pdbx_strand_id
1 'polypeptide(L)'
;MTQYRHEEVEEHRQLSLKLTRNLADPIRVDSSNPDDPMAQLSVVLLALFGQMERTYTLERAAHARAVATAKGRRIGRPSVVDPDKLAYAEHLRTTGHTIAEIVAKTGITRTSLYRHLPPRPPEAVTVAPETAADPGPET
;
A
#
# COMPACT_ATOMS: atom_id res chain seq x y z
N MET A 1 15.77 -7.87 56.25
CA MET A 1 14.37 -7.87 55.79
C MET A 1 14.23 -7.05 54.50
N THR A 2 15.08 -7.27 53.48
CA THR A 2 15.01 -6.53 52.18
C THR A 2 15.72 -7.26 51.03
N GLN A 3 15.54 -8.57 50.86
CA GLN A 3 16.14 -9.31 49.73
C GLN A 3 15.25 -10.46 49.21
N TYR A 4 13.96 -10.20 49.00
CA TYR A 4 13.06 -11.15 48.34
C TYR A 4 12.04 -10.36 47.49
N ARG A 5 12.52 -9.67 46.45
CA ARG A 5 11.64 -9.03 45.44
C ARG A 5 12.19 -9.12 44.00
N HIS A 6 13.36 -9.71 43.80
CA HIS A 6 13.97 -9.79 42.47
C HIS A 6 13.80 -11.13 41.76
N GLU A 7 13.26 -12.17 42.42
CA GLU A 7 13.15 -13.50 41.81
C GLU A 7 11.84 -13.75 41.03
N GLU A 8 10.77 -12.97 41.28
CA GLU A 8 9.48 -13.16 40.58
C GLU A 8 9.45 -12.59 39.15
N VAL A 9 10.45 -11.78 38.75
CA VAL A 9 10.42 -11.09 37.43
C VAL A 9 11.00 -11.96 36.31
N GLU A 10 11.81 -12.99 36.61
CA GLU A 10 12.37 -13.91 35.61
C GLU A 10 11.43 -15.06 35.23
N GLU A 11 10.36 -15.29 35.99
CA GLU A 11 9.40 -16.37 35.70
C GLU A 11 8.53 -16.08 34.46
N HIS A 12 8.49 -14.83 34.00
CA HIS A 12 7.68 -14.38 32.86
C HIS A 12 8.38 -14.44 31.49
N ARG A 13 9.65 -14.88 31.41
CA ARG A 13 10.40 -14.88 30.13
C ARG A 13 10.32 -16.17 29.32
N GLN A 14 9.75 -17.23 29.90
CA GLN A 14 9.79 -18.58 29.31
C GLN A 14 8.46 -19.02 28.69
N LEU A 15 7.85 -18.18 27.84
CA LEU A 15 6.86 -18.66 26.85
C LEU A 15 7.61 -19.38 25.70
N SER A 16 8.28 -20.48 26.07
CA SER A 16 8.97 -21.37 25.15
C SER A 16 7.93 -22.22 24.43
N LEU A 17 7.93 -22.15 23.12
CA LEU A 17 7.06 -22.92 22.22
C LEU A 17 7.35 -24.43 22.42
N LYS A 18 6.59 -25.10 23.31
CA LYS A 18 6.77 -26.53 23.61
C LYS A 18 5.96 -27.39 22.62
N LEU A 19 6.62 -27.97 21.63
CA LEU A 19 6.02 -28.99 20.75
C LEU A 19 6.07 -30.35 21.45
N THR A 20 5.07 -30.66 22.27
CA THR A 20 5.06 -31.85 23.14
C THR A 20 5.27 -33.16 22.35
N ARG A 21 6.04 -34.07 22.96
CA ARG A 21 6.41 -35.42 22.47
C ARG A 21 5.30 -36.09 21.65
N ASN A 22 5.57 -36.34 20.37
CA ASN A 22 4.61 -36.97 19.46
C ASN A 22 4.57 -38.50 19.70
N LEU A 23 3.48 -38.98 20.31
CA LEU A 23 3.33 -40.39 20.72
C LEU A 23 3.00 -41.34 19.54
N ALA A 24 2.52 -40.81 18.42
CA ALA A 24 2.07 -41.59 17.27
C ALA A 24 3.11 -41.70 16.14
N ASP A 25 4.25 -41.01 16.26
CA ASP A 25 5.28 -40.97 15.23
C ASP A 25 6.33 -42.08 15.43
N PRO A 26 6.68 -42.87 14.39
CA PRO A 26 7.82 -43.78 14.47
C PRO A 26 9.15 -43.07 14.76
N ILE A 27 9.25 -41.76 14.47
CA ILE A 27 10.42 -40.95 14.75
C ILE A 27 10.29 -40.33 16.14
N ARG A 28 11.15 -40.75 17.08
CA ARG A 28 11.20 -40.18 18.42
C ARG A 28 11.82 -38.78 18.37
N VAL A 29 11.00 -37.77 18.63
CA VAL A 29 11.40 -36.37 18.74
C VAL A 29 10.99 -35.86 20.13
N ASP A 30 11.96 -35.41 20.92
CA ASP A 30 11.70 -34.85 22.25
C ASP A 30 12.10 -33.36 22.29
N SER A 31 11.15 -32.48 21.99
CA SER A 31 11.40 -31.04 22.00
C SER A 31 11.50 -30.45 23.42
N SER A 32 11.32 -31.25 24.48
CA SER A 32 11.49 -30.77 25.86
C SER A 32 12.96 -30.74 26.28
N ASN A 33 13.82 -31.48 25.57
CA ASN A 33 15.26 -31.46 25.71
C ASN A 33 15.90 -30.65 24.55
N PRO A 34 16.48 -29.47 24.83
CA PRO A 34 17.17 -28.66 23.80
C PRO A 34 18.33 -29.38 23.10
N ASP A 35 18.92 -30.39 23.75
CA ASP A 35 20.06 -31.16 23.25
C ASP A 35 19.65 -32.42 22.46
N ASP A 36 18.34 -32.69 22.29
CA ASP A 36 17.88 -33.82 21.47
C ASP A 36 18.22 -33.57 19.98
N PRO A 37 19.11 -34.39 19.35
CA PRO A 37 19.51 -34.19 17.97
C PRO A 37 18.33 -34.27 17.00
N MET A 38 17.32 -35.10 17.31
CA MET A 38 16.14 -35.25 16.46
C MET A 38 15.22 -34.02 16.55
N ALA A 39 15.05 -33.44 17.74
CA ALA A 39 14.38 -32.15 17.92
C ALA A 39 15.06 -31.05 17.11
N GLN A 40 16.39 -30.93 17.20
CA GLN A 40 17.14 -29.93 16.42
C GLN A 40 16.95 -30.11 14.91
N LEU A 41 17.05 -31.34 14.39
CA LEU A 41 16.84 -31.64 12.97
C LEU A 41 15.41 -31.32 12.51
N SER A 42 14.40 -31.67 13.31
CA SER A 42 13.00 -31.40 12.97
C SER A 42 12.71 -29.90 12.85
N VAL A 43 13.27 -29.07 13.73
CA VAL A 43 13.13 -27.61 13.66
C VAL A 43 13.75 -27.06 12.38
N VAL A 44 14.93 -27.56 11.99
CA VAL A 44 15.59 -27.15 10.74
C VAL A 44 14.76 -27.54 9.51
N LEU A 45 14.22 -28.76 9.48
CA LEU A 45 13.37 -29.23 8.39
C LEU A 45 12.07 -28.43 8.30
N LEU A 46 11.42 -28.16 9.44
CA LEU A 46 10.22 -27.32 9.50
C LEU A 46 10.51 -25.89 9.04
N ALA A 47 11.65 -25.32 9.43
CA ALA A 47 12.08 -24.00 8.96
C ALA A 47 12.32 -24.00 7.43
N LEU A 48 12.96 -25.04 6.91
CA LEU A 48 13.17 -25.22 5.47
C LEU A 48 11.84 -25.30 4.72
N PHE A 49 10.92 -26.15 5.16
CA PHE A 49 9.60 -26.28 4.54
C PHE A 49 8.80 -24.98 4.62
N GLY A 50 8.81 -24.30 5.77
CA GLY A 50 8.17 -23.00 5.91
C GLY A 50 8.70 -21.95 4.93
N GLN A 51 10.02 -21.94 4.70
CA GLN A 51 10.63 -21.05 3.72
C GLN A 51 10.31 -21.44 2.27
N MET A 52 10.29 -22.74 1.96
CA MET A 52 9.88 -23.24 0.64
C MET A 52 8.44 -22.87 0.33
N GLU A 53 7.50 -23.14 1.25
CA GLU A 53 6.07 -22.82 1.07
C GLU A 53 5.85 -21.32 0.86
N ARG A 54 6.55 -20.47 1.60
CA ARG A 54 6.50 -19.01 1.43
C ARG A 54 6.95 -18.60 0.03
N THR A 55 8.09 -19.12 -0.43
CA THR A 55 8.63 -18.82 -1.76
C THR A 55 7.65 -19.26 -2.86
N TYR A 56 7.18 -20.50 -2.83
CA TYR A 56 6.26 -21.01 -3.84
C TYR A 56 4.92 -20.28 -3.87
N THR A 57 4.40 -19.86 -2.71
CA THR A 57 3.16 -19.08 -2.64
C THR A 57 3.33 -17.71 -3.30
N LEU A 58 4.48 -17.06 -3.09
CA LEU A 58 4.80 -15.77 -3.71
C LEU A 58 4.96 -15.90 -5.22
N GLU A 59 5.68 -16.92 -5.69
CA GLU A 59 5.85 -17.20 -7.11
C GLU A 59 4.51 -17.47 -7.80
N ARG A 60 3.66 -18.31 -7.20
CA ARG A 60 2.32 -18.58 -7.72
C ARG A 60 1.47 -17.32 -7.80
N ALA A 61 1.51 -16.48 -6.77
CA ALA A 61 0.78 -15.22 -6.77
C ALA A 61 1.31 -14.24 -7.83
N ALA A 62 2.63 -14.16 -8.01
CA ALA A 62 3.25 -13.33 -9.04
C ALA A 62 2.86 -13.81 -10.45
N HIS A 63 2.92 -15.12 -10.70
CA HIS A 63 2.49 -15.71 -11.96
C HIS A 63 1.00 -15.44 -12.24
N ALA A 64 0.13 -15.62 -11.26
CA ALA A 64 -1.30 -15.33 -11.41
C ALA A 64 -1.57 -13.86 -11.76
N ARG A 65 -0.83 -12.92 -11.15
CA ARG A 65 -0.90 -11.49 -11.49
C ARG A 65 -0.41 -11.23 -12.91
N ALA A 66 0.71 -11.81 -13.32
CA ALA A 66 1.24 -11.66 -14.68
C ALA A 66 0.23 -12.14 -15.74
N VAL A 67 -0.38 -13.32 -15.53
CA VAL A 67 -1.42 -13.86 -16.41
C VAL A 67 -2.65 -12.95 -16.44
N ALA A 68 -3.09 -12.42 -15.30
CA ALA A 68 -4.24 -11.50 -15.25
C ALA A 68 -3.94 -10.19 -16.00
N THR A 69 -2.75 -9.61 -15.82
CA THR A 69 -2.30 -8.42 -16.55
C THR A 69 -2.23 -8.68 -18.06
N ALA A 70 -1.68 -9.82 -18.49
CA ALA A 70 -1.63 -10.20 -19.91
C ALA A 70 -3.02 -10.36 -20.53
N LYS A 71 -4.02 -10.76 -19.73
CA LYS A 71 -5.44 -10.81 -20.13
C LYS A 71 -6.15 -9.45 -20.04
N GLY A 72 -5.44 -8.36 -19.72
CA GLY A 72 -6.02 -7.03 -19.57
C GLY A 72 -6.88 -6.84 -18.32
N ARG A 73 -6.83 -7.77 -17.35
CA ARG A 73 -7.60 -7.65 -16.11
C ARG A 73 -6.94 -6.62 -15.19
N ARG A 74 -7.68 -5.58 -14.80
CA ARG A 74 -7.24 -4.62 -13.78
C ARG A 74 -7.17 -5.31 -12.41
N ILE A 75 -5.99 -5.32 -11.82
CA ILE A 75 -5.73 -5.85 -10.48
C ILE A 75 -5.84 -4.71 -9.46
N GLY A 76 -6.42 -4.98 -8.29
CA GLY A 76 -6.54 -4.02 -7.20
C GLY A 76 -7.93 -3.38 -7.10
N ARG A 77 -8.02 -2.28 -6.34
CA ARG A 77 -9.30 -1.59 -6.12
C ARG A 77 -9.84 -1.02 -7.45
N PRO A 78 -11.09 -1.31 -7.82
CA PRO A 78 -11.73 -0.67 -8.97
C PRO A 78 -11.72 0.85 -8.85
N SER A 79 -11.65 1.56 -9.98
CA SER A 79 -11.85 3.01 -9.97
C SER A 79 -13.28 3.31 -9.51
N VAL A 80 -13.42 4.16 -8.50
CA VAL A 80 -14.72 4.73 -8.12
C VAL A 80 -15.09 5.93 -8.98
N VAL A 81 -14.14 6.45 -9.77
CA VAL A 81 -14.37 7.55 -10.70
C VAL A 81 -14.81 6.97 -12.03
N ASP A 82 -16.00 7.38 -12.44
CA ASP A 82 -16.58 7.09 -13.74
C ASP A 82 -15.82 7.84 -14.84
N PRO A 83 -15.38 7.16 -15.92
CA PRO A 83 -14.61 7.77 -16.99
C PRO A 83 -15.39 8.88 -17.73
N ASP A 84 -16.70 8.76 -17.88
CA ASP A 84 -17.52 9.75 -18.59
C ASP A 84 -17.64 11.03 -17.76
N LYS A 85 -17.77 10.89 -16.43
CA LYS A 85 -17.73 12.04 -15.52
C LYS A 85 -16.38 12.74 -15.52
N LEU A 86 -15.28 11.99 -15.70
CA LEU A 86 -13.93 12.53 -15.78
C LEU A 86 -13.73 13.30 -17.09
N ALA A 87 -14.19 12.77 -18.22
CA ALA A 87 -14.19 13.48 -19.50
C ALA A 87 -15.02 14.78 -19.45
N TYR A 88 -16.19 14.73 -18.81
CA TYR A 88 -17.00 15.92 -18.57
C TYR A 88 -16.30 16.94 -17.66
N ALA A 89 -15.62 16.47 -16.60
CA ALA A 89 -14.82 17.33 -15.72
C ALA A 89 -13.67 18.02 -16.47
N GLU A 90 -13.00 17.30 -17.37
CA GLU A 90 -11.93 17.83 -18.22
C GLU A 90 -12.46 18.88 -19.18
N HIS A 91 -13.60 18.63 -19.83
CA HIS A 91 -14.26 19.62 -20.68
C HIS A 91 -14.57 20.91 -19.91
N LEU A 92 -15.21 20.80 -18.75
CA LEU A 92 -15.53 21.97 -17.90
C LEU A 92 -14.28 22.77 -17.52
N ARG A 93 -13.17 22.09 -17.23
CA ARG A 93 -11.89 22.71 -16.89
C ARG A 93 -11.31 23.47 -18.08
N THR A 94 -11.39 22.93 -19.28
CA THR A 94 -10.93 23.59 -20.51
C THR A 94 -11.78 24.81 -20.85
N THR A 95 -13.09 24.78 -20.55
CA THR A 95 -13.98 25.95 -20.66
C THR A 95 -13.74 27.01 -19.57
N GLY A 96 -12.82 26.78 -18.64
CA GLY A 96 -12.43 27.76 -17.62
C GLY A 96 -13.18 27.69 -16.29
N HIS A 97 -13.98 26.64 -16.04
CA HIS A 97 -14.67 26.48 -14.75
C HIS A 97 -13.68 26.23 -13.61
N THR A 98 -14.03 26.72 -12.44
CA THR A 98 -13.26 26.49 -11.21
C THR A 98 -13.43 25.05 -10.73
N ILE A 99 -12.46 24.55 -9.95
CA ILE A 99 -12.53 23.22 -9.34
C ILE A 99 -13.78 23.07 -8.46
N ALA A 100 -14.21 24.14 -7.78
CA ALA A 100 -15.42 24.09 -6.95
C ALA A 100 -16.68 23.81 -7.78
N GLU A 101 -16.83 24.48 -8.92
CA GLU A 101 -17.96 24.29 -9.84
C GLU A 101 -17.92 22.91 -10.49
N ILE A 102 -16.73 22.42 -10.84
CA ILE A 102 -16.55 21.08 -11.41
C ILE A 102 -16.97 20.01 -10.41
N VAL A 103 -16.60 20.14 -9.12
CA VAL A 103 -17.05 19.22 -8.06
C VAL A 103 -18.58 19.23 -7.97
N ALA A 104 -19.20 20.41 -7.95
CA ALA A 104 -20.65 20.53 -7.86
C ALA A 104 -21.37 19.91 -9.07
N LYS A 105 -20.82 20.07 -10.28
CA LYS A 105 -21.42 19.56 -11.53
C LYS A 105 -21.18 18.07 -11.76
N THR A 106 -20.09 17.51 -11.26
CA THR A 106 -19.67 16.11 -11.56
C THR A 106 -19.85 15.16 -10.37
N GLY A 107 -19.91 15.69 -9.15
CA GLY A 107 -19.91 14.90 -7.91
C GLY A 107 -18.56 14.25 -7.58
N ILE A 108 -17.51 14.49 -8.36
CA ILE A 108 -16.15 13.98 -8.10
C ILE A 108 -15.49 14.87 -7.03
N THR A 109 -14.89 14.28 -6.00
CA THR A 109 -14.23 15.04 -4.92
C THR A 109 -13.00 15.80 -5.45
N ARG A 110 -12.68 16.94 -4.81
CA ARG A 110 -11.49 17.75 -5.16
C ARG A 110 -10.21 16.92 -5.26
N THR A 111 -9.97 16.06 -4.28
CA THR A 111 -8.78 15.19 -4.22
C THR A 111 -8.72 14.26 -5.43
N SER A 112 -9.86 13.71 -5.84
CA SER A 112 -9.94 12.84 -7.00
C SER A 112 -9.71 13.63 -8.29
N LEU A 113 -10.30 14.82 -8.44
CA LEU A 113 -10.05 15.69 -9.58
C LEU A 113 -8.56 16.05 -9.73
N TYR A 114 -7.89 16.45 -8.66
CA TYR A 114 -6.46 16.78 -8.70
C TYR A 114 -5.57 15.59 -9.07
N ARG A 115 -5.99 14.36 -8.73
CA ARG A 115 -5.26 13.14 -9.09
C ARG A 115 -5.44 12.76 -10.56
N HIS A 116 -6.56 13.15 -11.17
CA HIS A 116 -7.01 12.61 -12.44
C HIS A 116 -6.97 13.60 -13.61
N LEU A 117 -7.06 14.91 -13.37
CA LEU A 117 -7.03 15.89 -14.46
C LEU A 117 -5.59 16.40 -14.71
N PRO A 118 -5.18 16.57 -15.98
CA PRO A 118 -3.85 17.07 -16.35
C PRO A 118 -3.60 18.49 -15.83
N PRO A 119 -2.34 18.96 -15.67
CA PRO A 119 -2.05 20.36 -15.37
C PRO A 119 -2.73 21.31 -16.35
N ARG A 120 -3.19 22.48 -15.89
CA ARG A 120 -3.83 23.46 -16.79
C ARG A 120 -2.73 23.96 -17.75
N PRO A 121 -2.98 23.98 -19.08
CA PRO A 121 -2.06 24.65 -20.00
C PRO A 121 -1.80 26.07 -19.51
N PRO A 122 -0.55 26.57 -19.52
CA PRO A 122 -0.26 27.93 -19.09
C PRO A 122 -1.09 28.87 -19.95
N GLU A 123 -1.91 29.69 -19.29
CA GLU A 123 -2.67 30.74 -19.93
C GLU A 123 -1.65 31.67 -20.59
N ALA A 124 -1.77 31.87 -21.90
CA ALA A 124 -0.97 32.87 -22.61
C ALA A 124 -1.42 34.24 -22.10
N VAL A 125 -0.81 34.70 -21.01
CA VAL A 125 -0.97 36.06 -20.52
C VAL A 125 -0.25 36.97 -21.51
N THR A 126 -0.91 37.27 -22.63
CA THR A 126 -0.50 38.39 -23.47
C THR A 126 -0.91 39.65 -22.73
N VAL A 127 0.02 40.23 -22.00
CA VAL A 127 -0.11 41.58 -21.47
C VAL A 127 -0.24 42.48 -22.70
N ALA A 128 -1.44 42.99 -22.98
CA ALA A 128 -1.61 44.04 -23.98
C ALA A 128 -0.75 45.24 -23.53
N PRO A 129 0.03 45.88 -24.42
CA PRO A 129 0.85 47.01 -24.03
C PRO A 129 -0.07 48.11 -23.52
N GLU A 130 0.18 48.52 -22.28
CA GLU A 130 -0.45 49.64 -21.61
C GLU A 130 -0.39 50.85 -22.56
N THR A 131 -1.55 51.30 -23.06
CA THR A 131 -1.68 52.47 -23.91
C THR A 131 -1.01 53.64 -23.20
N ALA A 132 0.00 54.21 -23.86
CA ALA A 132 0.71 55.40 -23.45
C ALA A 132 -0.29 56.49 -23.01
N ALA A 133 -0.15 56.91 -21.75
CA ALA A 133 -0.83 58.07 -21.23
C ALA A 133 -0.37 59.33 -21.99
N ASP A 134 -1.34 60.01 -22.57
CA ASP A 134 -1.23 61.32 -23.20
C ASP A 134 -0.95 62.40 -22.13
N PRO A 135 0.18 63.14 -22.19
CA PRO A 135 0.40 64.28 -21.31
C PRO A 135 -0.35 65.49 -21.87
N GLY A 136 -1.50 65.80 -21.27
CA GLY A 136 -2.27 67.02 -21.56
C GLY A 136 -1.45 68.31 -21.28
N PRO A 137 -1.74 69.42 -21.98
CA PRO A 137 -0.82 70.54 -22.13
C PRO A 137 -0.76 71.47 -20.92
N GLU A 138 0.45 71.93 -20.60
CA GLU A 138 0.71 73.10 -19.75
C GLU A 138 0.20 74.38 -20.43
N THR A 139 -0.67 75.12 -19.73
CA THR A 139 -0.65 76.60 -19.58
C THR A 139 -1.54 77.01 -18.43
#